data_AF-A0A1Q3WSI6-F1
#
_entry.id   AF-A0A1Q3WSI6-F1
#
_cell.length_a   1.000
_cell.length_b   1.000
_cell.length_c   1.000
_cell.angle_alpha   90.00
_cell.angle_beta   90.00
_cell.angle_gamma   90.00
#
_symmetry.space_group_name_H-M   'P 1'
#
loop_
_entity.id
_entity.type
_entity.pdbx_description
1 polymer ?
#
loop_
_entity_poly.entity_id
_entity_poly.type
_entity_poly.pdbx_seq_one_letter_code
_entity_poly.pdbx_strand_id
1 'polypeptide(L)'
;MSVLNKALMKSFVYYLIVAGLTLATLFCFHCLTTHHQSSEWLAEKLTFCGISAFMNVFVLTYHVSHPPHPKFFLSTQRRTVLYIHIGSGCLELGSCLLAYLTGHADWALLAAGVALAGHIPTSYYQTPLVSGSKAIMIASYVFVTTLHLFCAFHLLINPQSMYWLFNLFLVLNTYVWVRVFYFLFGRIGLFTDSLYTNSVLFAVLLVLPTVLGLVGNGLFVGYLTTTVGFYYLLMRPNSQKRSQLMIENARPLLVSKVLNE
;
A
#
# COMPACT_ATOMS: atom_id res chain seq x y z
N MET A 1 1.17 22.07 -31.22
CA MET A 1 1.85 22.39 -29.94
C MET A 1 0.91 22.83 -28.81
N SER A 2 -0.13 23.65 -29.04
CA SER A 2 -0.96 24.21 -27.94
C SER A 2 -1.75 23.17 -27.11
N VAL A 3 -2.20 22.07 -27.73
CA VAL A 3 -3.01 21.04 -27.04
C VAL A 3 -2.17 20.17 -26.11
N LEU A 4 -0.94 19.83 -26.51
CA LEU A 4 0.00 19.05 -25.69
C LEU A 4 0.36 19.82 -24.41
N ASN A 5 0.60 21.12 -24.53
CA ASN A 5 0.88 21.99 -23.38
C ASN A 5 -0.30 22.05 -22.41
N LYS A 6 -1.54 22.07 -22.89
CA LYS A 6 -2.74 22.05 -22.03
C LYS A 6 -2.90 20.74 -21.25
N ALA A 7 -2.69 19.60 -21.90
CA ALA A 7 -2.78 18.29 -21.24
C ALA A 7 -1.68 18.08 -20.19
N LEU A 8 -0.46 18.50 -20.51
CA LEU A 8 0.70 18.42 -19.62
C LEU A 8 0.51 19.34 -18.41
N MET A 9 0.03 20.57 -18.62
CA MET A 9 -0.31 21.51 -17.54
C MET A 9 -1.40 20.96 -16.62
N LYS A 10 -2.49 20.38 -17.17
CA LYS A 10 -3.53 19.74 -16.35
C LYS A 10 -2.98 18.58 -15.50
N SER A 11 -2.08 17.78 -16.07
CA SER A 11 -1.41 16.69 -15.37
C SER A 11 -0.52 17.20 -14.26
N PHE A 12 0.28 18.23 -14.53
CA PHE A 12 1.11 18.88 -13.53
C PHE A 12 0.28 19.42 -12.37
N VAL A 13 -0.80 20.17 -12.65
CA VAL A 13 -1.72 20.70 -11.63
C VAL A 13 -2.35 19.56 -10.82
N TYR A 14 -2.80 18.49 -11.47
CA TYR A 14 -3.34 17.32 -10.77
C TYR A 14 -2.34 16.70 -9.80
N TYR A 15 -1.10 16.44 -10.24
CA TYR A 15 -0.08 15.87 -9.36
C TYR A 15 0.35 16.82 -8.24
N LEU A 16 0.34 18.13 -8.48
CA LEU A 16 0.59 19.12 -7.44
C LEU A 16 -0.51 19.09 -6.37
N ILE A 17 -1.77 18.97 -6.76
CA ILE A 17 -2.90 18.81 -5.82
C ILE A 17 -2.77 17.51 -5.04
N VAL A 18 -2.45 16.39 -5.70
CA VAL A 18 -2.23 15.11 -5.01
C VAL A 18 -1.08 15.22 -4.02
N ALA A 19 0.04 15.84 -4.38
CA ALA A 19 1.14 16.09 -3.46
C ALA A 19 0.72 16.93 -2.24
N GLY A 20 -0.04 18.01 -2.46
CA GLY A 20 -0.61 18.82 -1.37
C GLY A 20 -1.55 18.02 -0.47
N LEU A 21 -2.39 17.15 -1.05
CA LEU A 21 -3.28 16.25 -0.30
C LEU A 21 -2.48 15.23 0.51
N THR A 22 -1.40 14.67 -0.03
CA THR A 22 -0.50 13.76 0.68
C THR A 22 0.17 14.46 1.87
N LEU A 23 0.61 15.71 1.70
CA LEU A 23 1.17 16.51 2.80
C LEU A 23 0.13 16.81 3.89
N ALA A 24 -1.09 17.18 3.50
CA ALA A 24 -2.19 17.36 4.46
C ALA A 24 -2.52 16.04 5.19
N THR A 25 -2.45 14.91 4.50
CA THR A 25 -2.65 13.59 5.09
C THR A 25 -1.56 13.24 6.10
N LEU A 26 -0.30 13.54 5.81
CA LEU A 26 0.82 13.39 6.77
C LEU A 26 0.59 14.24 8.03
N PHE A 27 0.10 15.46 7.87
CA PHE A 27 -0.28 16.30 9.00
C PHE A 27 -1.40 15.66 9.82
N CYS A 28 -2.44 15.13 9.18
CA CYS A 28 -3.49 14.39 9.86
C CYS A 28 -2.96 13.13 10.57
N PHE A 29 -2.05 12.37 9.96
CA PHE A 29 -1.41 11.21 10.62
C PHE A 29 -0.68 11.65 11.89
N HIS A 30 0.07 12.75 11.83
CA HIS A 30 0.72 13.31 13.00
C HIS A 30 -0.28 13.65 14.11
N CYS A 31 -1.34 14.41 13.81
CA CYS A 31 -2.36 14.75 14.80
C CYS A 31 -3.08 13.53 15.38
N LEU A 32 -3.42 12.53 14.55
CA LEU A 32 -4.12 11.33 15.02
C LEU A 32 -3.24 10.48 15.94
N THR A 33 -1.96 10.34 15.60
CA THR A 33 -1.04 9.48 16.34
C THR A 33 -0.49 10.10 17.62
N THR A 34 -0.40 11.43 17.72
CA THR A 34 -0.05 12.11 18.99
C THR A 34 -1.11 11.89 20.07
N HIS A 35 -2.39 11.77 19.68
CA HIS A 35 -3.48 11.48 20.62
C HIS A 35 -3.62 9.99 20.98
N HIS A 36 -3.15 9.07 20.14
CA HIS A 36 -3.35 7.61 20.29
C HIS A 36 -2.15 6.85 20.90
N GLN A 37 -1.21 7.53 21.56
CA GLN A 37 -0.06 6.89 22.21
C GLN A 37 -0.38 6.24 23.58
N SER A 38 -1.64 6.25 24.04
CA SER A 38 -2.01 5.68 25.35
C SER A 38 -1.88 4.15 25.37
N SER A 39 -1.53 3.61 26.54
CA SER A 39 -1.32 2.17 26.80
C SER A 39 -2.57 1.30 26.58
N GLU A 40 -3.75 1.91 26.52
CA GLU A 40 -5.06 1.23 26.45
C GLU A 40 -5.22 0.37 25.18
N TRP A 41 -4.51 0.69 24.10
CA TRP A 41 -4.65 0.02 22.80
C TRP A 41 -3.52 -0.98 22.50
N LEU A 42 -2.61 -1.20 23.46
CA LEU A 42 -1.43 -2.05 23.25
C LEU A 42 -1.81 -3.52 23.07
N ALA A 43 -2.77 -4.03 23.84
CA ALA A 43 -3.21 -5.43 23.76
C ALA A 43 -3.88 -5.75 22.42
N GLU A 44 -4.71 -4.84 21.90
CA GLU A 44 -5.35 -4.98 20.59
C GLU A 44 -4.32 -4.96 19.45
N LYS A 45 -3.38 -4.00 19.48
CA LYS A 45 -2.26 -3.95 18.52
C LYS A 45 -1.44 -5.23 18.55
N LEU A 46 -1.07 -5.72 19.74
CA LEU A 46 -0.31 -6.97 19.89
C LEU A 46 -1.07 -8.17 19.34
N THR A 47 -2.37 -8.27 19.64
CA THR A 47 -3.23 -9.35 19.12
C THR A 47 -3.26 -9.31 17.61
N PHE A 48 -3.46 -8.12 17.03
CA PHE A 48 -3.54 -7.96 15.58
C PHE A 48 -2.17 -8.19 14.90
N CYS A 49 -1.06 -7.80 15.52
CA CYS A 49 0.30 -8.15 15.10
C CYS A 49 0.51 -9.67 15.10
N GLY A 50 0.09 -10.35 16.16
CA GLY A 50 0.19 -11.82 16.28
C GLY A 50 -0.60 -12.54 15.19
N ILE A 51 -1.85 -12.13 14.96
CA ILE A 51 -2.68 -12.67 13.87
C ILE A 51 -2.02 -12.38 12.51
N SER A 52 -1.51 -11.17 12.30
CA SER A 52 -0.85 -10.79 11.05
C SER A 52 0.40 -11.63 10.79
N ALA A 53 1.24 -11.84 11.82
CA ALA A 53 2.42 -12.70 11.74
C ALA A 53 2.06 -14.16 11.40
N PHE A 54 1.03 -14.69 12.05
CA PHE A 54 0.52 -16.03 11.77
C PHE A 54 0.01 -16.16 10.34
N MET A 55 -0.82 -15.22 9.87
CA MET A 55 -1.32 -15.18 8.49
C MET A 55 -0.19 -15.05 7.46
N ASN A 56 0.89 -14.37 7.82
CA ASN A 56 2.06 -14.25 6.98
C ASN A 56 2.70 -15.63 6.69
N VAL A 57 2.74 -16.54 7.67
CA VAL A 57 3.20 -17.93 7.47
C VAL A 57 2.38 -18.61 6.38
N PHE A 58 1.05 -18.57 6.44
CA PHE A 58 0.19 -19.19 5.41
C PHE A 58 0.41 -18.58 4.03
N VAL A 59 0.47 -17.24 3.96
CA VAL A 59 0.66 -16.54 2.69
C VAL A 59 2.02 -16.89 2.08
N LEU A 60 3.09 -16.94 2.88
CA LEU A 60 4.43 -17.31 2.42
C LEU A 60 4.48 -18.78 2.00
N THR A 61 3.94 -19.70 2.82
CA THR A 61 3.86 -21.13 2.47
C THR A 61 3.09 -21.33 1.15
N TYR A 62 2.00 -20.60 0.94
CA TYR A 62 1.26 -20.65 -0.32
C TYR A 62 2.12 -20.20 -1.50
N HIS A 63 2.85 -19.09 -1.38
CA HIS A 63 3.71 -18.58 -2.46
C HIS A 63 4.93 -19.46 -2.74
N VAL A 64 5.42 -20.23 -1.76
CA VAL A 64 6.49 -21.21 -1.96
C VAL A 64 5.97 -22.48 -2.65
N SER A 65 4.75 -22.91 -2.30
CA SER A 65 4.14 -24.15 -2.82
C SER A 65 3.45 -23.98 -4.17
N HIS A 66 3.09 -22.76 -4.56
CA HIS A 66 2.42 -22.47 -5.82
C HIS A 66 3.30 -21.59 -6.70
N PRO A 67 3.48 -21.94 -7.98
CA PRO A 67 4.29 -21.13 -8.88
C PRO A 67 3.71 -19.70 -8.93
N PRO A 68 4.55 -18.67 -8.81
CA PRO A 68 4.08 -17.29 -8.93
C PRO A 68 3.36 -17.12 -10.27
N HIS A 69 2.10 -16.69 -10.21
CA HIS A 69 1.31 -16.38 -11.41
C HIS A 69 2.17 -15.48 -12.32
N PRO A 70 2.30 -15.78 -13.63
CA PRO A 70 3.34 -15.18 -14.45
C PRO A 70 3.15 -13.68 -14.57
N LYS A 71 3.77 -12.93 -13.65
CA LYS A 71 4.07 -11.51 -13.82
C LYS A 71 5.16 -11.32 -14.88
N PHE A 72 5.67 -12.38 -15.50
CA PHE A 72 6.97 -12.52 -16.16
C PHE A 72 7.11 -11.93 -17.58
N PHE A 73 6.35 -10.90 -17.93
CA PHE A 73 6.72 -9.99 -19.03
C PHE A 73 7.12 -8.61 -18.44
N LEU A 74 7.95 -8.63 -17.41
CA LEU A 74 8.54 -7.42 -16.84
C LEU A 74 9.87 -7.16 -17.54
N SER A 75 10.14 -5.90 -17.90
CA SER A 75 11.48 -5.48 -18.31
C SER A 75 12.49 -5.83 -17.22
N THR A 76 13.75 -6.06 -17.61
CA THR A 76 14.84 -6.41 -16.67
C THR A 76 14.91 -5.43 -15.50
N GLN A 77 14.75 -4.13 -15.76
CA GLN A 77 14.69 -3.09 -14.73
C GLN A 77 13.56 -3.34 -13.73
N ARG A 78 12.34 -3.59 -14.20
CA ARG A 78 11.17 -3.83 -13.32
C ARG A 78 11.34 -5.11 -12.51
N ARG A 79 11.97 -6.14 -13.08
CA ARG A 79 12.29 -7.38 -12.37
C ARG A 79 13.30 -7.14 -11.24
N THR A 80 14.36 -6.37 -11.50
CA THR A 80 15.34 -6.01 -10.45
C THR A 80 14.69 -5.21 -9.33
N VAL A 81 13.88 -4.20 -9.66
CA VAL A 81 13.17 -3.40 -8.64
C VAL A 81 12.20 -4.25 -7.84
N LEU A 82 11.56 -5.26 -8.46
CA LEU A 82 10.71 -6.21 -7.75
C LEU A 82 11.50 -7.07 -6.76
N TYR A 83 12.69 -7.55 -7.13
CA TYR A 83 13.53 -8.30 -6.20
C TYR A 83 14.04 -7.44 -5.04
N ILE A 84 14.43 -6.18 -5.29
CA ILE A 84 14.80 -5.25 -4.22
C ILE A 84 13.62 -5.01 -3.30
N HIS A 85 12.42 -4.78 -3.84
CA HIS A 85 11.20 -4.59 -3.07
C HIS A 85 10.90 -5.78 -2.16
N ILE A 86 10.92 -7.01 -2.69
CA ILE A 86 10.67 -8.22 -1.91
C ILE A 86 11.77 -8.45 -0.87
N GLY A 87 13.04 -8.34 -1.27
CA GLY A 87 14.18 -8.55 -0.38
C GLY A 87 14.20 -7.56 0.79
N SER A 88 13.98 -6.27 0.50
CA SER A 88 13.87 -5.25 1.55
C SER A 88 12.64 -5.43 2.43
N GLY A 89 11.47 -5.80 1.88
CA GLY A 89 10.29 -6.11 2.68
C GLY A 89 10.47 -7.32 3.61
N CYS A 90 11.15 -8.37 3.15
CA CYS A 90 11.49 -9.53 3.99
C CYS A 90 12.47 -9.16 5.11
N LEU A 91 13.49 -8.37 4.80
CA LEU A 91 14.47 -7.92 5.79
C LEU A 91 13.82 -6.96 6.81
N GLU A 92 12.93 -6.06 6.37
CA GLU A 92 12.12 -5.21 7.24
C GLU A 92 11.26 -6.05 8.19
N LEU A 93 10.52 -7.04 7.67
CA LEU A 93 9.69 -7.95 8.46
C LEU A 93 10.51 -8.69 9.53
N GLY A 94 11.63 -9.30 9.12
CA GLY A 94 12.52 -10.02 10.02
C GLY A 94 13.11 -9.11 11.10
N SER A 95 13.53 -7.90 10.72
CA SER A 95 14.08 -6.91 11.65
C SER A 95 13.03 -6.44 12.66
N CYS A 96 11.77 -6.23 12.24
CA CYS A 96 10.68 -5.90 13.16
C CYS A 96 10.44 -7.00 14.20
N LEU A 97 10.45 -8.27 13.77
CA LEU A 97 10.28 -9.42 14.68
C LEU A 97 11.46 -9.55 15.64
N LEU A 98 12.69 -9.41 15.16
CA LEU A 98 13.89 -9.45 16.01
C LEU A 98 13.93 -8.29 17.00
N ALA A 99 13.54 -7.08 16.60
CA ALA A 99 13.45 -5.93 17.48
C ALA A 99 12.46 -6.19 18.63
N TYR A 100 11.31 -6.79 18.32
CA TYR A 100 10.32 -7.14 19.34
C TYR A 100 10.82 -8.25 20.29
N LEU A 101 11.42 -9.32 19.75
CA LEU A 101 11.86 -10.47 20.56
C LEU A 101 13.08 -10.19 21.42
N THR A 102 14.02 -9.38 20.93
CA THR A 102 15.27 -9.07 21.64
C THR A 102 15.18 -7.79 22.45
N GLY A 103 14.28 -6.87 22.11
CA GLY A 103 14.22 -5.53 22.70
C GLY A 103 15.37 -4.60 22.28
N HIS A 104 16.26 -5.03 21.37
CA HIS A 104 17.40 -4.23 20.93
C HIS A 104 16.99 -3.19 19.87
N ALA A 105 17.35 -1.93 20.11
CA ALA A 105 17.04 -0.81 19.22
C ALA A 105 17.68 -0.92 17.82
N ASP A 106 18.81 -1.62 17.70
CA ASP A 106 19.53 -1.79 16.43
C ASP A 106 18.67 -2.48 15.36
N TRP A 107 17.87 -3.48 15.76
CA TRP A 107 16.95 -4.15 14.85
C TRP A 107 15.81 -3.24 14.41
N ALA A 108 15.32 -2.35 15.29
CA ALA A 108 14.31 -1.36 14.93
C ALA A 108 14.86 -0.31 13.97
N LEU A 109 16.11 0.13 14.18
CA LEU A 109 16.82 1.02 13.26
C LEU A 109 17.04 0.36 11.90
N LEU A 110 17.42 -0.92 11.88
CA LEU A 110 17.56 -1.69 10.64
C LEU A 110 16.22 -1.80 9.90
N ALA A 111 15.13 -2.11 10.61
CA ALA A 111 13.79 -2.18 10.02
C ALA A 111 13.40 -0.84 9.37
N ALA A 112 13.51 0.26 10.11
CA ALA A 112 13.21 1.60 9.60
C ALA A 112 14.12 2.00 8.42
N GLY A 113 15.42 1.74 8.52
CA GLY A 113 16.40 2.06 7.48
C GLY A 113 16.15 1.30 6.19
N VAL A 114 15.89 0.00 6.28
CA VAL A 114 15.57 -0.85 5.11
C VAL A 114 14.23 -0.46 4.49
N ALA A 115 13.24 -0.11 5.31
CA ALA A 115 11.97 0.42 4.82
C ALA A 115 12.19 1.68 3.98
N LEU A 116 12.93 2.67 4.53
CA LEU A 116 13.17 3.97 3.89
C LEU A 116 14.06 3.89 2.65
N ALA A 117 15.09 3.03 2.66
CA ALA A 117 16.08 2.95 1.58
C ALA A 117 15.65 2.00 0.44
N GLY A 118 14.88 0.95 0.76
CA GLY A 118 14.53 -0.10 -0.18
C GLY A 118 13.03 -0.22 -0.40
N HIS A 119 12.29 -0.57 0.66
CA HIS A 119 10.95 -1.09 0.50
C HIS A 119 9.93 -0.01 0.07
N ILE A 120 9.96 1.16 0.71
CA ILE A 120 9.08 2.29 0.41
C ILE A 120 9.38 2.92 -0.97
N PRO A 121 10.65 3.25 -1.33
CA PRO A 121 10.95 3.82 -2.65
C PRO A 121 10.53 2.89 -3.80
N THR A 122 10.80 1.58 -3.65
CA THR A 122 10.41 0.60 -4.67
C THR A 122 8.89 0.42 -4.73
N SER A 123 8.17 0.56 -3.61
CA SER A 123 6.69 0.59 -3.58
C SER A 123 6.11 1.76 -4.37
N TYR A 124 6.64 2.98 -4.18
CA TYR A 124 6.22 4.14 -4.97
C TYR A 124 6.50 3.94 -6.46
N TYR A 125 7.69 3.45 -6.81
CA TYR A 125 8.04 3.18 -8.20
C TYR A 125 7.10 2.15 -8.86
N GLN A 126 6.66 1.14 -8.12
CA GLN A 126 5.77 0.10 -8.63
C GLN A 126 4.28 0.50 -8.61
N THR A 127 3.89 1.54 -7.87
CA THR A 127 2.48 1.95 -7.70
C THR A 127 1.73 2.17 -9.02
N PRO A 128 2.29 2.81 -10.07
CA PRO A 128 1.58 2.93 -11.35
C PRO A 128 1.29 1.59 -12.04
N LEU A 129 2.02 0.53 -11.69
CA LEU A 129 1.99 -0.79 -12.33
C LEU A 129 1.03 -1.79 -11.68
N VAL A 130 0.36 -1.40 -10.59
CA VAL A 130 -0.56 -2.26 -9.82
C VAL A 130 -1.75 -2.72 -10.66
N SER A 131 -2.25 -3.93 -10.43
CA SER A 131 -3.47 -4.43 -11.10
C SER A 131 -4.72 -3.94 -10.37
N GLY A 132 -5.91 -4.17 -10.94
CA GLY A 132 -7.17 -3.66 -10.38
C GLY A 132 -7.62 -2.34 -11.00
N SER A 133 -8.65 -1.75 -10.39
CA SER A 133 -9.22 -0.46 -10.74
C SER A 133 -8.20 0.66 -10.49
N LYS A 134 -7.60 1.22 -11.54
CA LYS A 134 -6.49 2.19 -11.41
C LYS A 134 -6.86 3.42 -10.59
N ALA A 135 -8.11 3.89 -10.70
CA ALA A 135 -8.62 5.02 -9.93
C ALA A 135 -8.50 4.77 -8.41
N ILE A 136 -8.86 3.56 -7.98
CA ILE A 136 -8.87 3.18 -6.57
C ILE A 136 -7.47 2.77 -6.12
N MET A 137 -6.83 1.91 -6.90
CA MET A 137 -5.60 1.24 -6.53
C MET A 137 -4.44 2.22 -6.39
N ILE A 138 -4.23 3.12 -7.36
CA ILE A 138 -3.11 4.06 -7.29
C ILE A 138 -3.23 4.95 -6.04
N ALA A 139 -4.40 5.55 -5.81
CA ALA A 139 -4.63 6.38 -4.63
C ALA A 139 -4.44 5.58 -3.33
N SER A 140 -4.94 4.34 -3.28
CA SER A 140 -4.80 3.50 -2.10
C SER A 140 -3.35 3.15 -1.78
N TYR A 141 -2.58 2.77 -2.80
CA TYR A 141 -1.15 2.49 -2.63
C TYR A 141 -0.36 3.72 -2.22
N VAL A 142 -0.64 4.90 -2.80
CA VAL A 142 0.02 6.15 -2.37
C VAL A 142 -0.28 6.43 -0.90
N PHE A 143 -1.54 6.32 -0.47
CA PHE A 143 -1.93 6.55 0.92
C PHE A 143 -1.21 5.61 1.90
N VAL A 144 -1.27 4.30 1.65
CA VAL A 144 -0.67 3.30 2.54
C VAL A 144 0.85 3.38 2.53
N THR A 145 1.47 3.59 1.37
CA THR A 145 2.94 3.77 1.28
C THR A 145 3.39 5.05 1.97
N THR A 146 2.56 6.11 1.96
CA THR A 146 2.82 7.34 2.74
C THR A 146 2.71 7.08 4.23
N LEU A 147 1.72 6.31 4.68
CA LEU A 147 1.60 5.91 6.08
C LEU A 147 2.78 5.04 6.52
N HIS A 148 3.27 4.18 5.62
CA HIS A 148 4.45 3.36 5.85
C HIS A 148 5.70 4.23 6.04
N LEU A 149 5.91 5.20 5.14
CA LEU A 149 6.96 6.21 5.25
C LEU A 149 6.89 6.97 6.57
N PHE A 150 5.69 7.39 6.97
CA PHE A 150 5.46 8.09 8.22
C PHE A 150 5.86 7.24 9.43
N CYS A 151 5.44 5.97 9.49
CA CYS A 151 5.79 5.06 10.58
C CYS A 151 7.30 4.77 10.63
N ALA A 152 7.93 4.52 9.47
CA ALA A 152 9.36 4.24 9.38
C ALA A 152 10.20 5.44 9.85
N PHE A 153 9.81 6.66 9.45
CA PHE A 153 10.49 7.88 9.89
C PHE A 153 10.37 8.09 11.41
N HIS A 154 9.19 7.88 11.98
CA HIS A 154 9.01 8.00 13.43
C HIS A 154 9.75 6.91 14.23
N LEU A 155 9.82 5.67 13.72
CA LEU A 155 10.64 4.62 14.33
C LEU A 155 12.14 4.95 14.24
N LEU A 156 12.59 5.53 13.13
CA LEU A 156 13.98 5.97 12.98
C LEU A 156 14.38 7.01 14.05
N ILE A 157 13.48 7.94 14.36
CA ILE A 157 13.70 8.96 15.41
C ILE A 157 13.64 8.34 16.81
N ASN A 158 12.72 7.40 17.04
CA ASN A 158 12.50 6.78 18.35
C ASN A 158 12.54 5.24 18.26
N PRO A 159 13.74 4.63 18.10
CA PRO A 159 13.88 3.20 17.80
C PRO A 159 13.45 2.27 18.94
N GLN A 160 13.34 2.79 20.17
CA GLN A 160 12.83 2.04 21.32
C GLN A 160 11.29 2.03 21.41
N SER A 161 10.60 2.75 20.54
CA SER A 161 9.14 2.84 20.59
C SER A 161 8.48 1.60 20.01
N MET A 162 7.96 0.74 20.90
CA MET A 162 7.13 -0.40 20.50
C MET A 162 5.89 0.02 19.70
N TYR A 163 5.33 1.20 20.00
CA TYR A 163 4.21 1.75 19.26
C TYR A 163 4.53 1.95 17.77
N TRP A 164 5.66 2.58 17.46
CA TRP A 164 6.08 2.81 16.07
C TRP A 164 6.55 1.52 15.40
N LEU A 165 7.17 0.61 16.16
CA LEU A 165 7.53 -0.72 15.67
C LEU A 165 6.31 -1.51 15.21
N PHE A 166 5.26 -1.57 16.03
CA PHE A 166 4.01 -2.25 15.67
C PHE A 166 3.27 -1.55 14.54
N ASN A 167 3.22 -0.22 14.53
CA ASN A 167 2.62 0.49 13.40
C ASN A 167 3.36 0.20 12.08
N LEU A 168 4.69 0.23 12.09
CA LEU A 168 5.50 -0.13 10.93
C LEU A 168 5.20 -1.56 10.47
N PHE A 169 5.21 -2.51 11.41
CA PHE A 169 4.91 -3.91 11.16
C PHE A 169 3.50 -4.12 10.58
N LEU A 170 2.47 -3.50 11.15
CA LEU A 170 1.08 -3.65 10.70
C LEU A 170 0.85 -3.04 9.32
N VAL A 171 1.42 -1.85 9.07
CA VAL A 171 1.31 -1.21 7.74
C VAL A 171 1.99 -2.07 6.69
N LEU A 172 3.19 -2.60 6.97
CA LEU A 172 3.86 -3.59 6.12
C LEU A 172 2.95 -4.78 5.86
N ASN A 173 2.34 -5.36 6.90
CA ASN A 173 1.46 -6.54 6.79
C ASN A 173 0.10 -6.27 6.13
N THR A 174 -0.19 -5.04 5.67
CA THR A 174 -1.37 -4.79 4.82
C THR A 174 -1.38 -5.72 3.60
N TYR A 175 -0.22 -6.06 3.02
CA TYR A 175 -0.15 -7.00 1.89
C TYR A 175 -0.65 -8.40 2.24
N VAL A 176 -0.42 -8.87 3.48
CA VAL A 176 -0.87 -10.18 3.94
C VAL A 176 -2.39 -10.22 3.93
N TRP A 177 -3.02 -9.18 4.48
CA TRP A 177 -4.47 -9.05 4.50
C TRP A 177 -5.07 -8.95 3.10
N VAL A 178 -4.38 -8.31 2.15
CA VAL A 178 -4.80 -8.35 0.73
C VAL A 178 -4.88 -9.79 0.23
N ARG A 179 -3.90 -10.65 0.57
CA ARG A 179 -3.90 -12.06 0.15
C ARG A 179 -4.97 -12.88 0.85
N VAL A 180 -5.16 -12.65 2.14
CA VAL A 180 -6.22 -13.32 2.93
C VAL A 180 -7.59 -12.99 2.35
N PHE A 181 -7.91 -11.71 2.12
CA PHE A 181 -9.19 -11.32 1.53
C PHE A 181 -9.34 -11.80 0.08
N TYR A 182 -8.27 -11.77 -0.72
CA TYR A 182 -8.31 -12.30 -2.07
C TYR A 182 -8.69 -13.77 -2.11
N PHE A 183 -8.07 -14.58 -1.23
CA PHE A 183 -8.40 -15.98 -1.09
C PHE A 183 -9.84 -16.19 -0.58
N LEU A 184 -10.23 -15.47 0.48
CA LEU A 184 -11.55 -15.61 1.09
C LEU A 184 -12.68 -15.24 0.12
N PHE A 185 -12.60 -14.07 -0.50
CA PHE A 185 -13.60 -13.61 -1.46
C PHE A 185 -13.64 -14.50 -2.70
N GLY A 186 -12.48 -14.92 -3.20
CA GLY A 186 -12.40 -15.86 -4.33
C GLY A 186 -13.04 -17.22 -4.00
N ARG A 187 -12.87 -17.71 -2.77
CA ARG A 187 -13.45 -18.99 -2.33
C ARG A 187 -14.96 -18.95 -2.20
N ILE A 188 -15.51 -17.82 -1.73
CA ILE A 188 -16.96 -17.63 -1.53
C ILE A 188 -17.64 -17.18 -2.84
N GLY A 189 -16.89 -16.68 -3.81
CA GLY A 189 -17.44 -16.10 -5.04
C GLY A 189 -17.94 -14.67 -4.86
N LEU A 190 -17.38 -13.93 -3.89
CA LEU A 190 -17.67 -12.50 -3.69
C LEU A 190 -16.79 -11.65 -4.60
N PHE A 191 -17.38 -10.58 -5.15
CA PHE A 191 -16.67 -9.57 -5.92
C PHE A 191 -15.87 -10.10 -7.12
N THR A 192 -16.37 -11.13 -7.83
CA THR A 192 -15.63 -11.80 -8.92
C THR A 192 -15.05 -10.86 -9.97
N ASP A 193 -15.76 -9.78 -10.30
CA ASP A 193 -15.34 -8.81 -11.33
C ASP A 193 -14.34 -7.76 -10.84
N SER A 194 -14.15 -7.66 -9.53
CA SER A 194 -13.29 -6.64 -8.88
C SER A 194 -12.57 -7.20 -7.65
N LEU A 195 -12.21 -8.49 -7.73
CA LEU A 195 -11.73 -9.28 -6.60
C LEU A 195 -10.49 -8.67 -5.97
N TYR A 196 -9.50 -8.27 -6.78
CA TYR A 196 -8.26 -7.71 -6.28
C TYR A 196 -8.48 -6.33 -5.68
N THR A 197 -9.25 -5.48 -6.36
CA THR A 197 -9.54 -4.12 -5.90
C THR A 197 -10.24 -4.13 -4.53
N ASN A 198 -11.26 -4.97 -4.37
CA ASN A 198 -11.98 -5.07 -3.09
C ASN A 198 -11.13 -5.70 -1.99
N SER A 199 -10.30 -6.69 -2.31
CA SER A 199 -9.36 -7.27 -1.33
C SER A 199 -8.41 -6.22 -0.76
N VAL A 200 -7.97 -5.27 -1.59
CA VAL A 200 -7.11 -4.16 -1.15
C VAL A 200 -7.89 -3.19 -0.26
N LEU A 201 -9.08 -2.78 -0.67
CA LEU A 201 -9.91 -1.87 0.13
C LEU A 201 -10.20 -2.45 1.52
N PHE A 202 -10.60 -3.73 1.60
CA PHE A 202 -10.88 -4.38 2.88
C PHE A 202 -9.62 -4.54 3.75
N ALA A 203 -8.47 -4.88 3.15
CA ALA A 203 -7.20 -4.95 3.88
C ALA A 203 -6.84 -3.61 4.51
N VAL A 204 -6.97 -2.52 3.77
CA VAL A 204 -6.69 -1.17 4.27
C VAL A 204 -7.66 -0.78 5.37
N LEU A 205 -8.98 -0.98 5.16
CA LEU A 205 -10.01 -0.65 6.15
C LEU A 205 -9.91 -1.49 7.44
N LEU A 206 -9.30 -2.66 7.37
CA LEU A 206 -9.00 -3.50 8.53
C LEU A 206 -7.77 -3.00 9.31
N VAL A 207 -6.70 -2.60 8.62
CA VAL A 207 -5.43 -2.20 9.26
C VAL A 207 -5.48 -0.79 9.84
N LEU A 208 -6.14 0.15 9.17
CA LEU A 208 -6.11 1.56 9.53
C LEU A 208 -6.64 1.88 10.94
N PRO A 209 -7.74 1.28 11.43
CA PRO A 209 -8.21 1.52 12.80
C PRO A 209 -7.14 1.23 13.85
N THR A 210 -6.36 0.17 13.64
CA THR A 210 -5.30 -0.22 14.56
C THR A 210 -4.11 0.73 14.51
N VAL A 211 -3.87 1.43 13.39
CA VAL A 211 -2.69 2.33 13.21
C VAL A 211 -3.03 3.80 13.50
N LEU A 212 -4.19 4.28 13.05
CA LEU A 212 -4.60 5.69 13.08
C LEU A 212 -5.90 5.93 13.88
N GLY A 213 -6.48 4.90 14.50
CA GLY A 213 -7.81 4.96 15.09
C GLY A 213 -8.92 4.89 14.04
N LEU A 214 -10.19 4.79 14.48
CA LEU A 214 -11.36 4.66 13.60
C LEU A 214 -11.46 5.79 12.55
N VAL A 215 -10.99 6.99 12.90
CA VAL A 215 -10.94 8.16 12.00
C VAL A 215 -10.04 7.91 10.78
N GLY A 216 -9.05 7.01 10.89
CA GLY A 216 -8.18 6.63 9.79
C GLY A 216 -8.93 6.12 8.56
N ASN A 217 -10.02 5.37 8.75
CA ASN A 217 -10.87 4.90 7.65
C ASN A 217 -11.55 6.07 6.93
N GLY A 218 -12.07 7.05 7.67
CA GLY A 218 -12.67 8.25 7.11
C GLY A 218 -11.64 9.08 6.32
N LEU A 219 -10.43 9.23 6.86
CA LEU A 219 -9.33 9.91 6.19
C LEU A 219 -8.94 9.22 4.88
N PHE A 220 -8.87 7.89 4.87
CA PHE A 220 -8.58 7.11 3.66
C PHE A 220 -9.65 7.27 2.58
N VAL A 221 -10.93 7.13 2.95
CA VAL A 221 -12.05 7.32 2.00
C VAL A 221 -12.08 8.75 1.47
N GLY A 222 -11.84 9.74 2.33
CA GLY A 222 -11.73 11.15 1.96
C GLY A 222 -10.56 11.40 0.99
N TYR A 223 -9.39 10.81 1.24
CA TYR A 223 -8.23 10.90 0.35
C TYR A 223 -8.53 10.29 -1.02
N LEU A 224 -9.10 9.09 -1.05
CA LEU A 224 -9.48 8.36 -2.26
C LEU A 224 -10.46 9.17 -3.12
N THR A 225 -11.58 9.58 -2.53
CA THR A 225 -12.66 10.29 -3.21
C THR A 225 -12.20 11.65 -3.71
N THR A 226 -11.42 12.39 -2.91
CA THR A 226 -10.84 13.68 -3.30
C THR A 226 -9.88 13.51 -4.49
N THR A 227 -8.99 12.51 -4.43
CA THR A 227 -8.02 12.23 -5.52
C THR A 227 -8.73 11.89 -6.83
N VAL A 228 -9.70 10.98 -6.80
CA VAL A 228 -10.48 10.60 -7.99
C VAL A 228 -11.37 11.76 -8.48
N GLY A 229 -11.97 12.51 -7.56
CA GLY A 229 -12.81 13.68 -7.86
C GLY A 229 -12.04 14.77 -8.61
N PHE A 230 -10.85 15.13 -8.11
CA PHE A 230 -9.99 16.11 -8.80
C PHE A 230 -9.50 15.61 -10.15
N TYR A 231 -9.21 14.30 -10.28
CA TYR A 231 -8.87 13.73 -11.57
C TYR A 231 -10.01 13.94 -12.58
N TYR A 232 -11.25 13.62 -12.21
CA TYR A 232 -12.41 13.82 -13.08
C TYR A 232 -12.69 15.29 -13.40
N LEU A 233 -12.55 16.18 -12.41
CA LEU A 233 -12.79 17.61 -12.58
C LEU A 233 -11.79 18.24 -13.58
N LEU A 234 -10.50 17.94 -13.44
CA LEU A 234 -9.43 18.57 -14.22
C LEU A 234 -9.24 17.91 -15.59
N MET A 235 -9.21 16.58 -15.61
CA MET A 235 -8.92 15.82 -16.83
C MET A 235 -10.13 15.69 -17.73
N ARG A 236 -11.35 15.75 -17.18
CA ARG A 236 -12.62 15.53 -17.89
C ARG A 236 -12.53 14.32 -18.85
N PRO A 237 -12.16 13.13 -18.35
CA PRO A 237 -12.03 11.95 -19.21
C PRO A 237 -13.36 11.63 -19.87
N ASN A 238 -13.31 11.18 -21.13
CA ASN A 238 -14.47 10.62 -21.84
C ASN A 238 -14.92 9.29 -21.20
N SER A 239 -16.10 8.79 -21.59
CA SER A 239 -16.66 7.54 -21.06
C SER A 239 -15.69 6.36 -21.15
N GLN A 240 -14.98 6.22 -22.27
CA GLN A 240 -14.00 5.17 -22.49
C GLN A 240 -12.83 5.24 -21.49
N LYS A 241 -12.22 6.42 -21.29
CA LYS A 241 -11.12 6.60 -20.32
C LYS A 241 -11.58 6.41 -18.88
N ARG A 242 -12.81 6.84 -18.54
CA ARG A 242 -13.39 6.59 -17.21
C ARG A 242 -13.54 5.09 -16.97
N SER A 243 -14.11 4.38 -17.94
CA SER A 243 -14.27 2.94 -17.88
C SER A 243 -12.92 2.22 -17.71
N GLN A 244 -11.90 2.60 -18.49
CA GLN A 244 -10.54 2.03 -18.37
C GLN A 244 -9.90 2.22 -16.99
N LEU A 245 -10.23 3.31 -16.28
CA LEU A 245 -9.72 3.55 -14.93
C LEU A 245 -10.46 2.76 -13.85
N MET A 246 -11.74 2.44 -14.09
CA MET A 246 -12.62 1.79 -13.14
C MET A 246 -12.63 0.26 -13.28
N ILE A 247 -12.49 -0.25 -14.50
CA ILE A 247 -12.45 -1.69 -14.78
C ILE A 247 -11.18 -2.28 -14.15
N GLU A 248 -11.36 -3.45 -13.52
CA GLU A 248 -10.27 -4.27 -13.05
C GLU A 248 -9.45 -4.76 -14.26
N ASN A 249 -8.34 -4.09 -14.53
CA ASN A 249 -7.43 -4.54 -15.58
C ASN A 249 -6.67 -5.77 -15.06
N ALA A 250 -7.21 -6.96 -15.31
CA ALA A 250 -6.42 -8.17 -15.25
C ALA A 250 -5.35 -8.07 -16.36
N ARG A 251 -4.07 -8.05 -15.97
CA ARG A 251 -2.92 -8.03 -16.90
C ARG A 251 -3.02 -8.99 -18.11
N PRO A 252 -3.71 -10.15 -18.10
CA PRO A 252 -3.88 -10.97 -19.32
C PRO A 252 -4.47 -10.23 -20.53
N LEU A 253 -5.29 -9.18 -20.35
CA LEU A 253 -5.89 -8.44 -21.49
C LEU A 253 -4.93 -7.46 -22.21
N LEU A 254 -3.75 -7.19 -21.63
CA LEU A 254 -2.71 -6.40 -22.31
C LEU A 254 -1.85 -7.25 -23.26
N VAL A 255 -1.86 -8.58 -23.09
CA VAL A 255 -1.05 -9.52 -23.88
C VAL A 255 -1.72 -9.87 -25.20
N SER A 256 -3.03 -10.01 -25.24
CA SER A 256 -3.76 -10.28 -26.48
C SER A 256 -3.70 -9.12 -27.48
N LYS A 257 -3.35 -7.91 -27.04
CA LYS A 257 -3.21 -6.74 -27.90
C LYS A 257 -1.82 -6.60 -28.52
N VAL A 258 -0.78 -7.08 -27.82
CA VAL A 258 0.62 -7.06 -28.30
C VAL A 258 0.95 -8.29 -29.16
N LEU A 259 0.19 -9.39 -29.02
CA LEU A 259 0.33 -10.56 -29.89
C LEU A 259 -0.52 -10.48 -31.18
N ASN A 260 -1.39 -9.47 -31.29
CA ASN A 260 -2.27 -9.24 -32.45
C ASN A 260 -1.95 -7.91 -33.18
N GLU A 261 -0.84 -7.27 -32.83
CA GLU A 261 -0.20 -6.15 -33.55
C GLU A 261 1.19 -6.60 -34.01
#